data_AF-A0A2D0HQ48-F1
#
_entry.id   AF-A0A2D0HQ48-F1
#
_cell.length_a   1.000
_cell.length_b   1.000
_cell.length_c   1.000
_cell.angle_alpha   90.00
_cell.angle_beta   90.00
_cell.angle_gamma   90.00
#
_symmetry.space_group_name_H-M   'P 1'
#
loop_
_entity.id
_entity.type
_entity.pdbx_description
1 polymer ?
#
loop_
_entity_poly.entity_id
_entity_poly.type
_entity_poly.pdbx_seq_one_letter_code
_entity_poly.pdbx_strand_id
1 'polypeptide(L)'
;MNTEEQIKGAIVVYPEAIVYASPELNHATELACNQLNKFVDYIQTLDAALERYEAIVVGAAILQSLPIWFEDNPDIVAAIKADCQAIRANRQ
;
A
#
# COMPACT_ATOMS: atom_id res chain seq x y z
N MET A 1 -27.77 3.84 -11.49
CA MET A 1 -26.35 3.47 -11.64
C MET A 1 -26.32 1.99 -11.96
N ASN A 2 -25.89 1.62 -13.17
CA ASN A 2 -25.83 0.21 -13.56
C ASN A 2 -24.57 -0.46 -12.93
N THR A 3 -24.53 -1.78 -12.90
CA THR A 3 -23.42 -2.54 -12.30
C THR A 3 -22.08 -2.27 -13.01
N GLU A 4 -22.10 -1.95 -14.30
CA GLU A 4 -20.89 -1.58 -15.07
C GLU A 4 -20.33 -0.21 -14.62
N GLU A 5 -21.20 0.76 -14.32
CA GLU A 5 -20.82 2.06 -13.74
C GLU A 5 -20.31 1.91 -12.30
N GLN A 6 -20.87 0.98 -11.53
CA GLN A 6 -20.37 0.62 -10.20
C GLN A 6 -18.98 -0.04 -10.28
N ILE A 7 -18.75 -0.92 -11.25
CA ILE A 7 -17.44 -1.55 -11.49
C ILE A 7 -16.41 -0.52 -11.98
N LYS A 8 -16.79 0.38 -12.91
CA LYS A 8 -15.92 1.48 -13.37
C LYS A 8 -15.66 2.55 -12.30
N GLY A 9 -16.57 2.71 -11.33
CA GLY A 9 -16.37 3.57 -10.17
C GLY A 9 -15.53 2.91 -9.07
N ALA A 10 -15.59 1.58 -8.93
CA ALA A 10 -14.83 0.80 -7.96
C ALA A 10 -13.41 0.47 -8.42
N ILE A 11 -13.19 0.36 -9.73
CA ILE A 11 -11.86 0.30 -10.33
C ILE A 11 -11.50 1.72 -10.72
N VAL A 12 -10.73 2.42 -9.88
CA VAL A 12 -10.04 3.64 -10.33
C VAL A 12 -9.00 3.21 -11.37
N VAL A 13 -9.45 3.05 -12.61
CA VAL A 13 -8.58 2.78 -13.75
C VAL A 13 -7.83 4.06 -14.04
N TYR A 14 -6.62 4.18 -13.52
CA TYR A 14 -5.66 5.14 -14.03
C TYR A 14 -5.21 4.63 -15.41
N PRO A 15 -5.62 5.24 -16.53
CA PRO A 15 -5.33 4.73 -17.87
C PRO A 15 -3.82 4.69 -18.16
N GLU A 16 -3.06 5.57 -17.50
CA GLU A 16 -1.60 5.63 -17.52
C GLU A 16 -0.93 4.42 -16.81
N ALA A 17 -1.68 3.64 -16.02
CA ALA A 17 -1.19 2.57 -15.16
C ALA A 17 -1.46 1.15 -15.69
N ILE A 18 -2.15 0.99 -16.83
CA ILE A 18 -2.23 -0.31 -17.50
C ILE A 18 -0.96 -0.52 -18.33
N VAL A 19 0.19 -0.50 -17.64
CA VAL A 19 1.37 -1.20 -18.13
C VAL A 19 1.14 -2.64 -17.72
N TYR A 20 1.19 -3.59 -18.67
CA TYR A 20 1.27 -5.01 -18.32
C TYR A 20 2.55 -5.21 -17.51
N ALA A 21 2.42 -5.07 -16.20
CA ALA A 21 3.43 -5.37 -15.22
C ALA A 21 3.81 -6.85 -15.39
N SER A 22 5.11 -7.17 -15.31
CA SER A 22 5.56 -8.56 -15.36
C SER A 22 4.85 -9.38 -14.26
N PRO A 23 4.74 -10.72 -14.39
CA PRO A 23 4.11 -11.55 -13.35
C PRO A 23 4.63 -11.26 -11.94
N GLU A 24 5.92 -10.96 -11.81
CA GLU A 24 6.58 -10.58 -10.57
C GLU A 24 6.07 -9.24 -10.03
N LEU A 25 5.88 -8.25 -10.91
CA LEU A 25 5.37 -6.94 -10.52
C LEU A 25 3.87 -6.99 -10.18
N ASN A 26 3.09 -7.84 -10.86
CA ASN A 26 1.70 -8.11 -10.49
C ASN A 26 1.62 -8.73 -9.09
N HIS A 27 2.42 -9.77 -8.83
CA HIS A 27 2.47 -10.42 -7.53
C HIS A 27 2.91 -9.46 -6.41
N ALA A 28 3.93 -8.62 -6.67
CA ALA A 28 4.36 -7.60 -5.72
C ALA A 28 3.26 -6.56 -5.44
N THR A 29 2.51 -6.17 -6.47
CA THR A 29 1.39 -5.22 -6.34
C THR A 29 0.25 -5.84 -5.54
N GLU A 30 -0.12 -7.09 -5.79
CA GLU A 30 -1.12 -7.82 -5.00
C GLU A 30 -0.72 -7.89 -3.53
N LEU A 31 0.54 -8.23 -3.24
CA LEU A 31 1.06 -8.24 -1.88
C LEU A 31 0.96 -6.86 -1.23
N ALA A 32 1.39 -5.81 -1.93
CA ALA A 32 1.32 -4.43 -1.44
C ALA A 32 -0.13 -4.02 -1.12
N CYS A 33 -1.06 -4.24 -2.05
CA CYS A 33 -2.49 -3.95 -1.86
C CYS A 33 -3.07 -4.68 -0.65
N ASN A 34 -2.72 -5.96 -0.46
CA ASN A 34 -3.18 -6.74 0.69
C ASN A 34 -2.66 -6.17 2.02
N GLN A 35 -1.40 -5.73 2.08
CA GLN A 35 -0.85 -5.14 3.31
C GLN A 35 -1.44 -3.74 3.58
N LEU A 36 -1.64 -2.94 2.53
CA LEU A 36 -2.32 -1.65 2.64
C LEU A 36 -3.74 -1.79 3.17
N ASN A 37 -4.50 -2.77 2.68
CA ASN A 37 -5.85 -3.05 3.19
C ASN A 37 -5.84 -3.39 4.69
N LYS A 38 -4.92 -4.25 5.14
CA LYS A 38 -4.77 -4.57 6.56
C LYS A 38 -4.40 -3.36 7.40
N PHE A 39 -3.57 -2.47 6.86
CA PHE A 39 -3.21 -1.23 7.54
C PHE A 39 -4.41 -0.29 7.67
N VAL A 40 -5.23 -0.17 6.64
CA VAL A 40 -6.48 0.59 6.69
C VAL A 40 -7.46 -0.06 7.68
N ASP A 41 -7.59 -1.38 7.70
CA ASP A 41 -8.40 -2.11 8.69
C ASP A 41 -7.94 -1.76 10.10
N TYR A 42 -6.63 -1.78 10.35
CA TYR A 42 -6.04 -1.40 11.64
C TYR A 42 -6.39 0.05 12.03
N ILE A 43 -6.29 1.02 11.10
CA ILE A 43 -6.69 2.41 11.38
C ILE A 43 -8.15 2.49 11.83
N GLN A 44 -9.05 1.75 11.20
CA GLN A 44 -10.46 1.71 11.59
C GLN A 44 -10.69 1.06 12.97
N THR A 45 -9.76 0.26 13.47
CA THR A 45 -9.81 -0.22 14.86
C THR A 45 -9.44 0.86 15.88
N LEU A 46 -8.67 1.88 15.46
CA LEU A 46 -8.29 3.01 16.31
C LEU A 46 -9.40 4.04 16.41
N ASP A 47 -10.15 4.24 15.32
CA ASP A 47 -11.34 5.09 15.28
C ASP A 47 -12.41 4.46 14.39
N ALA A 48 -13.41 3.85 15.04
CA ALA A 48 -14.51 3.17 14.37
C ALA A 48 -15.52 4.12 13.72
N ALA A 49 -15.43 5.43 13.97
CA ALA A 49 -16.30 6.42 13.32
C ALA A 49 -15.85 6.74 11.88
N LEU A 50 -14.60 6.42 11.51
CA LEU A 50 -14.08 6.66 10.18
C LEU A 50 -14.76 5.78 9.13
N GLU A 51 -15.28 6.42 8.09
CA GLU A 51 -15.64 5.72 6.86
C GLU A 51 -14.40 5.13 6.20
N ARG A 52 -14.60 4.09 5.38
CA ARG A 52 -13.48 3.36 4.76
C ARG A 52 -12.55 4.27 3.96
N TYR A 53 -13.11 5.22 3.22
CA TYR A 53 -12.31 6.14 2.40
C TYR A 53 -11.51 7.13 3.26
N GLU A 54 -12.02 7.54 4.42
CA GLU A 54 -11.32 8.43 5.35
C GLU A 54 -10.13 7.70 5.98
N ALA A 55 -10.32 6.44 6.37
CA ALA A 55 -9.22 5.59 6.85
C ALA A 55 -8.15 5.37 5.77
N ILE A 56 -8.53 5.26 4.49
CA ILE A 56 -7.57 5.21 3.37
C ILE A 56 -6.78 6.52 3.27
N VAL A 57 -7.43 7.68 3.37
CA VAL A 57 -6.77 9.00 3.33
C VAL A 57 -5.80 9.15 4.50
N VAL A 58 -6.19 8.76 5.71
CA VAL A 58 -5.31 8.75 6.89
C VAL A 58 -4.12 7.81 6.66
N GLY A 59 -4.36 6.60 6.14
CA GLY A 59 -3.31 5.64 5.82
C GLY A 59 -2.28 6.20 4.83
N ALA A 60 -2.75 6.89 3.79
CA ALA A 60 -1.87 7.56 2.82
C ALA A 60 -1.02 8.67 3.47
N ALA A 61 -1.61 9.49 4.34
CA ALA A 61 -0.89 10.55 5.07
C ALA A 61 0.19 9.96 6.00
N ILE A 62 -0.09 8.83 6.64
CA ILE A 62 0.89 8.12 7.47
C ILE A 62 2.03 7.59 6.60
N LEU A 63 1.74 6.90 5.49
CA LEU A 63 2.76 6.39 4.56
C LEU A 63 3.69 7.49 4.05
N GLN A 64 3.14 8.68 3.76
CA GLN A 64 3.92 9.85 3.37
C GLN A 64 4.86 10.33 4.47
N SER A 65 4.48 10.16 5.74
CA SER A 65 5.25 10.62 6.90
C SER A 65 6.30 9.62 7.38
N LEU A 66 6.16 8.33 7.02
CA LEU A 66 7.05 7.25 7.46
C LEU A 66 8.55 7.54 7.26
N PRO A 67 9.02 8.07 6.11
CA PRO A 67 10.45 8.32 5.92
C PRO A 67 11.04 9.23 7.00
N ILE A 68 10.31 10.31 7.34
CA ILE A 68 10.73 11.27 8.38
C ILE A 68 10.77 10.56 9.74
N TRP A 69 9.75 9.77 10.07
CA TRP A 69 9.72 9.02 11.34
C TRP A 69 10.82 7.96 11.45
N PHE A 70 11.26 7.41 10.31
CA PHE A 70 12.35 6.44 10.27
C PHE A 70 13.72 7.10 10.38
N GLU A 71 13.91 8.30 9.83
CA GLU A 71 15.18 9.04 9.95
C GLU A 71 15.58 9.30 11.40
N ASP A 72 14.60 9.49 12.28
CA ASP A 72 14.80 9.64 13.72
C ASP A 72 15.11 8.32 14.45
N ASN A 73 15.05 7.17 13.76
CA ASN A 73 15.30 5.85 14.33
C ASN A 73 16.27 5.01 13.48
N PRO A 74 17.58 4.99 13.82
CA PRO A 74 18.59 4.32 13.01
C PRO A 74 18.40 2.80 12.91
N ASP A 75 17.77 2.16 13.91
CA ASP A 75 17.52 0.71 13.90
C ASP A 75 16.48 0.33 12.85
N ILE A 76 15.45 1.16 12.68
CA ILE A 76 14.43 0.94 11.63
C ILE A 76 15.06 1.07 10.24
N VAL A 77 15.89 2.10 10.04
CA VAL A 77 16.61 2.28 8.76
C VAL A 77 17.54 1.10 8.48
N ALA A 78 18.22 0.57 9.50
CA ALA A 78 19.06 -0.61 9.37
C ALA A 78 18.23 -1.86 8.99
N ALA A 79 17.07 -2.07 9.62
CA ALA A 79 16.16 -3.16 9.29
C ALA A 79 15.66 -3.08 7.84
N ILE A 80 15.21 -1.90 7.39
CA ILE A 80 14.76 -1.69 6.00
C ILE A 80 15.90 -2.01 5.02
N LYS A 81 17.14 -1.61 5.32
CA LYS A 81 18.32 -1.92 4.49
C LYS A 81 18.58 -3.44 4.44
N ALA A 82 18.42 -4.15 5.55
CA ALA A 82 18.56 -5.60 5.60
C ALA A 82 17.48 -6.29 4.76
N ASP A 83 16.23 -5.88 4.86
CA ASP A 83 15.13 -6.41 4.04
C ASP A 83 15.38 -6.18 2.54
N CYS A 84 15.85 -4.99 2.17
CA CYS A 84 16.26 -4.69 0.79
C CYS A 84 17.37 -5.62 0.28
N GLN A 85 18.29 -6.04 1.15
CA GLN A 85 19.37 -6.98 0.78
C GLN A 85 18.82 -8.40 0.64
N ALA A 86 17.96 -8.84 1.57
CA ALA A 86 17.33 -10.15 1.53
C ALA A 86 16.49 -10.37 0.26
N ILE A 87 15.66 -9.38 -0.11
CA ILE A 87 14.86 -9.45 -1.35
C ILE A 87 15.77 -9.56 -2.58
N ARG A 88 16.88 -8.83 -2.62
CA ARG A 88 17.84 -8.90 -3.75
C ARG A 88 18.55 -10.25 -3.83
N ALA A 89 18.92 -10.83 -2.69
CA ALA A 89 19.56 -12.15 -2.64
C ALA A 89 18.64 -13.26 -3.19
N ASN A 90 17.33 -13.12 -3.06
CA ASN A 90 16.32 -14.10 -3.48
C ASN A 90 15.82 -13.92 -4.93
N ARG A 91 16.46 -13.09 -5.77
CA ARG A 91 16.07 -12.87 -7.18
C ARG A 91 16.54 -13.96 -8.16
N GLN A 92 16.97 -15.13 -7.66
CA GLN A 92 17.47 -16.24 -8.49
C GLN A 92 16.35 -16.97 -9.20
#